data_AF-A0A956FI91-F1
#
_entry.id   AF-A0A956FI91-F1
#
_cell.length_a   1.000
_cell.length_b   1.000
_cell.length_c   1.000
_cell.angle_alpha   90.00
_cell.angle_beta   90.00
_cell.angle_gamma   90.00
#
_symmetry.space_group_name_H-M   'P 1'
#
loop_
_entity.id
_entity.type
_entity.pdbx_description
1 polymer ?
#
loop_
_entity_poly.entity_id
_entity_poly.type
_entity_poly.pdbx_seq_one_letter_code
_entity_poly.pdbx_strand_id
1 'polypeptide(L)'
;MARSLSEFLEHFVLPLLGGGPLSVGAPLRMRERELLLEQAGELLRPELQFLRMRRAQLLVADPSLPAPDPDELSLWIGLHNTLVFDHPERHRVWSRSTVWRRVEGATRSLLTLPSPTSRGETLARHVSVGALVELTRADMVVSTPAGELRAIGQELPRRALRLLGPSDAVRHETVRWAEQPHAPETQRLLEDALRASPLTCVLRPLLAPPGWSPLSAADAFSDRALVRAICHTWARHRDWVAVGGAVAGALLPSLPDPSRPERAGPPQGEGPLALPGAVLPTDPQVLAGVVGALVHLHFLKVVELDARLGVAAVSRDPGVTAFLALPLLLPRLQDTMGAPLGGLEELDQHRTGHERLHAPLARRWIEYLDHLQELMPQGAVDKLLASLVPRIVQTP
;
A
#
# COMPACT_ATOMS: atom_id res chain seq x y z
N MET A 1 5.15 1.32 -30.14
CA MET A 1 5.80 1.68 -28.89
C MET A 1 5.66 0.49 -27.95
N ALA A 2 6.69 -0.05 -27.32
CA ALA A 2 8.11 0.29 -27.35
C ALA A 2 8.90 -0.64 -28.30
N ARG A 3 9.80 -0.10 -29.12
CA ARG A 3 10.72 -0.88 -29.95
C ARG A 3 12.05 -1.18 -29.23
N SER A 4 12.33 -0.47 -28.15
CA SER A 4 13.53 -0.61 -27.32
C SER A 4 13.22 -0.32 -25.85
N LEU A 5 14.13 -0.72 -24.95
CA LEU A 5 14.04 -0.44 -23.52
C LEU A 5 14.17 1.07 -23.25
N SER A 6 15.03 1.79 -23.99
CA SER A 6 15.12 3.26 -23.93
C SER A 6 13.76 3.92 -24.10
N GLU A 7 13.02 3.54 -25.16
CA GLU A 7 11.72 4.13 -25.46
C GLU A 7 10.70 3.81 -24.37
N PHE A 8 10.71 2.58 -23.84
CA PHE A 8 9.84 2.18 -22.72
C PHE A 8 10.15 2.98 -21.45
N LEU A 9 11.43 3.16 -21.11
CA LEU A 9 11.83 3.94 -19.95
C LEU A 9 11.41 5.41 -20.11
N GLU A 10 11.70 6.03 -21.24
CA GLU A 10 11.41 7.45 -21.51
C GLU A 10 9.92 7.79 -21.49
N HIS A 11 9.08 6.93 -22.05
CA HIS A 11 7.65 7.24 -22.24
C HIS A 11 6.75 6.69 -21.15
N PHE A 12 7.24 5.74 -20.35
CA PHE A 12 6.45 5.10 -19.31
C PHE A 12 7.13 5.14 -17.92
N VAL A 13 8.31 4.54 -17.76
CA VAL A 13 8.90 4.35 -16.41
C VAL A 13 9.38 5.68 -15.80
N LEU A 14 10.11 6.51 -16.55
CA LEU A 14 10.61 7.79 -16.02
C LEU A 14 9.45 8.75 -15.68
N PRO A 15 8.42 8.94 -16.52
CA PRO A 15 7.26 9.76 -16.14
C PRO A 15 6.44 9.15 -14.99
N LEU A 16 6.39 7.82 -14.87
CA LEU A 16 5.72 7.15 -13.75
C LEU A 16 6.42 7.51 -12.42
N LEU A 17 7.75 7.42 -12.39
CA LEU A 17 8.52 7.66 -11.16
C LEU A 17 8.71 9.15 -10.86
N GLY A 18 9.00 9.96 -11.88
CA GLY A 18 9.32 11.40 -11.76
C GLY A 18 8.13 12.34 -11.88
N GLY A 19 6.97 11.83 -12.30
CA GLY A 19 5.81 12.63 -12.68
C GLY A 19 5.89 13.10 -14.14
N GLY A 20 4.72 13.28 -14.74
CA GLY A 20 4.59 13.71 -16.14
C GLY A 20 3.49 12.94 -16.88
N PRO A 21 3.22 13.29 -18.14
CA PRO A 21 2.27 12.54 -18.96
C PRO A 21 2.81 11.15 -19.27
N LEU A 22 1.99 10.13 -19.01
CA LEU A 22 2.30 8.75 -19.38
C LEU A 22 1.80 8.45 -20.79
N SER A 23 2.63 7.78 -21.59
CA SER A 23 2.19 7.17 -22.84
C SER A 23 1.94 5.69 -22.63
N VAL A 24 0.71 5.25 -22.89
CA VAL A 24 0.31 3.85 -22.79
C VAL A 24 0.10 3.32 -24.20
N GLY A 25 0.93 2.35 -24.58
CA GLY A 25 0.98 1.81 -25.94
C GLY A 25 0.25 0.46 -26.07
N ALA A 26 0.74 -0.36 -26.99
CA ALA A 26 0.30 -1.75 -27.11
C ALA A 26 0.78 -2.57 -25.89
N PRO A 27 0.02 -3.57 -25.43
CA PRO A 27 0.45 -4.39 -24.32
C PRO A 27 1.69 -5.20 -24.71
N LEU A 28 2.64 -5.27 -23.79
CA LEU A 28 3.89 -6.00 -23.95
C LEU A 28 3.73 -7.41 -23.34
N ARG A 29 4.24 -8.46 -24.00
CA ARG A 29 4.14 -9.84 -23.52
C ARG A 29 5.50 -10.34 -23.05
N MET A 30 5.56 -11.62 -22.65
CA MET A 30 6.80 -12.26 -22.20
C MET A 30 7.92 -12.21 -23.23
N ARG A 31 7.60 -12.36 -24.52
CA ARG A 31 8.60 -12.25 -25.58
C ARG A 31 9.20 -10.84 -25.65
N GLU A 32 8.38 -9.81 -25.54
CA GLU A 32 8.87 -8.43 -25.50
C GLU A 32 9.73 -8.19 -24.25
N ARG A 33 9.37 -8.74 -23.09
CA ARG A 33 10.22 -8.71 -21.89
C ARG A 33 11.61 -9.30 -22.17
N GLU A 34 11.69 -10.47 -22.79
CA GLU A 34 12.97 -11.11 -23.14
C GLU A 34 13.83 -10.21 -24.05
N LEU A 35 13.22 -9.61 -25.08
CA LEU A 35 13.90 -8.67 -25.97
C LEU A 35 14.37 -7.39 -25.27
N LEU A 36 13.59 -6.89 -24.30
CA LEU A 36 13.98 -5.73 -23.50
C LEU A 36 15.13 -6.07 -22.55
N LEU A 37 15.20 -7.30 -22.02
CA LEU A 37 16.30 -7.77 -21.17
C LEU A 37 17.64 -7.88 -21.91
N GLU A 38 17.62 -8.09 -23.23
CA GLU A 38 18.85 -8.01 -24.04
C GLU A 38 19.50 -6.62 -23.97
N GLN A 39 18.73 -5.59 -23.57
CA GLN A 39 19.16 -4.20 -23.41
C GLN A 39 19.32 -3.80 -21.93
N ALA A 40 19.46 -4.76 -21.01
CA ALA A 40 19.43 -4.53 -19.56
C ALA A 40 20.43 -3.46 -19.04
N GLY A 41 21.50 -3.14 -19.79
CA GLY A 41 22.39 -2.01 -19.46
C GLY A 41 21.65 -0.67 -19.31
N GLU A 42 20.53 -0.48 -20.00
CA GLU A 42 19.71 0.73 -19.92
C GLU A 42 18.98 0.85 -18.56
N LEU A 43 18.84 -0.23 -17.80
CA LEU A 43 18.31 -0.19 -16.42
C LEU A 43 19.26 0.53 -15.45
N LEU A 44 20.54 0.68 -15.82
CA LEU A 44 21.57 1.32 -15.00
C LEU A 44 21.72 2.83 -15.31
N ARG A 45 20.85 3.39 -16.15
CA ARG A 45 20.86 4.82 -16.48
C ARG A 45 20.81 5.71 -15.23
N PRO A 46 21.65 6.76 -15.13
CA PRO A 46 21.69 7.65 -13.97
C PRO A 46 20.33 8.29 -13.65
N GLU A 47 19.56 8.67 -14.67
CA GLU A 47 18.26 9.33 -14.51
C GLU A 47 17.24 8.39 -13.83
N LEU A 48 17.24 7.12 -14.22
CA LEU A 48 16.37 6.10 -13.62
C LEU A 48 16.75 5.86 -12.15
N GLN A 49 18.05 5.70 -11.86
CA GLN A 49 18.52 5.52 -10.49
C GLN A 49 18.18 6.73 -9.60
N PHE A 50 18.36 7.94 -10.13
CA PHE A 50 18.02 9.18 -9.44
C PHE A 50 16.52 9.24 -9.10
N LEU A 51 15.64 8.96 -10.05
CA LEU A 51 14.19 8.99 -9.80
C LEU A 51 13.74 7.90 -8.83
N ARG A 52 14.28 6.68 -8.93
CA ARG A 52 14.03 5.58 -7.98
C ARG A 52 14.42 6.00 -6.56
N MET A 53 15.63 6.54 -6.40
CA MET A 53 16.15 7.00 -5.10
C MET A 53 15.32 8.16 -4.54
N ARG A 54 15.05 9.18 -5.35
CA ARG A 54 14.25 10.35 -4.94
C ARG A 54 12.85 9.95 -4.48
N ARG A 55 12.23 8.99 -5.15
CA ARG A 55 10.91 8.50 -4.78
C ARG A 55 10.95 7.69 -3.48
N ALA A 56 11.97 6.87 -3.28
CA ALA A 56 12.20 6.18 -2.02
C ALA A 56 12.45 7.16 -0.85
N GLN A 57 13.10 8.28 -1.12
CA GLN A 57 13.35 9.36 -0.14
C GLN A 57 12.08 10.07 0.34
N LEU A 58 10.96 9.93 -0.37
CA LEU A 58 9.66 10.41 0.12
C LEU A 58 9.16 9.59 1.32
N LEU A 59 9.65 8.36 1.49
CA LEU A 59 9.25 7.46 2.57
C LEU A 59 10.30 7.39 3.69
N VAL A 60 11.59 7.22 3.33
CA VAL A 60 12.69 7.07 4.30
C VAL A 60 13.86 7.97 3.93
N ALA A 61 14.51 8.60 4.93
CA ALA A 61 15.51 9.63 4.68
C ALA A 61 16.77 9.13 3.94
N ASP A 62 17.23 7.91 4.23
CA ASP A 62 18.41 7.30 3.62
C ASP A 62 18.05 5.91 3.04
N PRO A 63 17.43 5.86 1.85
CA PRO A 63 17.03 4.61 1.23
C PRO A 63 18.21 3.89 0.60
N SER A 64 18.19 2.56 0.69
CA SER A 64 19.08 1.70 -0.07
C SER A 64 18.23 0.83 -1.00
N LEU A 65 18.43 1.00 -2.31
CA LEU A 65 17.72 0.25 -3.34
C LEU A 65 18.72 -0.63 -4.11
N PRO A 66 18.38 -1.89 -4.42
CA PRO A 66 19.16 -2.69 -5.36
C PRO A 66 19.10 -2.06 -6.77
N ALA A 67 20.06 -2.41 -7.62
CA ALA A 67 19.95 -2.12 -9.04
C ALA A 67 18.69 -2.81 -9.63
N PRO A 68 18.00 -2.22 -10.61
CA PRO A 68 16.83 -2.84 -11.20
C PRO A 68 17.22 -4.15 -11.88
N ASP A 69 16.41 -5.17 -11.62
CA ASP A 69 16.62 -6.52 -12.06
C ASP A 69 15.51 -6.95 -13.05
N PRO A 70 15.53 -8.20 -13.54
CA PRO A 70 14.48 -8.69 -14.42
C PRO A 70 13.07 -8.70 -13.80
N ASP A 71 12.95 -8.77 -12.48
CA ASP A 71 11.66 -8.78 -11.78
C ASP A 71 11.08 -7.37 -11.70
N GLU A 72 11.91 -6.35 -11.47
CA GLU A 72 11.49 -4.95 -11.52
C GLU A 72 11.10 -4.52 -12.93
N LEU A 73 11.79 -5.01 -13.97
CA LEU A 73 11.34 -4.81 -15.36
C LEU A 73 9.99 -5.50 -15.61
N SER A 74 9.80 -6.73 -15.11
CA SER A 74 8.53 -7.46 -15.22
C SER A 74 7.39 -6.69 -14.54
N LEU A 75 7.66 -6.14 -13.36
CA LEU A 75 6.76 -5.27 -12.64
C LEU A 75 6.35 -4.09 -13.51
N TRP A 76 7.30 -3.29 -14.02
CA TRP A 76 6.98 -2.12 -14.85
C TRP A 76 6.17 -2.47 -16.08
N ILE A 77 6.48 -3.57 -16.76
CA ILE A 77 5.67 -4.04 -17.90
C ILE A 77 4.26 -4.42 -17.44
N GLY A 78 4.13 -5.09 -16.30
CA GLY A 78 2.84 -5.43 -15.69
C GLY A 78 2.00 -4.18 -15.35
N LEU A 79 2.62 -3.15 -14.77
CA LEU A 79 1.98 -1.87 -14.46
C LEU A 79 1.53 -1.15 -15.75
N HIS A 80 2.39 -1.12 -16.77
CA HIS A 80 2.03 -0.56 -18.08
C HIS A 80 0.79 -1.26 -18.66
N ASN A 81 0.82 -2.59 -18.69
CA ASN A 81 -0.28 -3.37 -19.23
C ASN A 81 -1.56 -3.19 -18.41
N THR A 82 -1.47 -3.00 -17.09
CA THR A 82 -2.64 -2.69 -16.25
C THR A 82 -3.36 -1.44 -16.75
N LEU A 83 -2.62 -0.38 -17.11
CA LEU A 83 -3.21 0.83 -17.70
C LEU A 83 -3.76 0.59 -19.12
N VAL A 84 -3.16 -0.31 -19.91
CA VAL A 84 -3.67 -0.67 -21.25
C VAL A 84 -5.09 -1.25 -21.16
N PHE A 85 -5.39 -2.04 -20.13
CA PHE A 85 -6.72 -2.63 -19.94
C PHE A 85 -7.81 -1.59 -19.60
N ASP A 86 -7.42 -0.43 -19.11
CA ASP A 86 -8.30 0.69 -18.77
C ASP A 86 -8.39 1.74 -19.88
N HIS A 87 -7.69 1.55 -21.01
CA HIS A 87 -7.66 2.51 -22.09
C HIS A 87 -9.04 2.65 -22.78
N PRO A 88 -9.56 3.87 -23.00
CA PRO A 88 -10.92 4.09 -23.53
C PRO A 88 -11.13 3.48 -24.93
N GLU A 89 -10.08 3.42 -25.74
CA GLU A 89 -10.14 2.81 -27.08
C GLU A 89 -9.85 1.31 -27.12
N ARG A 90 -9.81 0.62 -25.96
CA ARG A 90 -9.53 -0.82 -25.86
C ARG A 90 -10.34 -1.66 -26.86
N HIS A 91 -11.63 -1.34 -27.02
CA HIS A 91 -12.54 -2.04 -27.93
C HIS A 91 -12.24 -1.81 -29.43
N ARG A 92 -11.60 -0.69 -29.79
CA ARG A 92 -11.24 -0.35 -31.18
C ARG A 92 -9.97 -1.03 -31.64
N VAL A 93 -8.98 -1.14 -30.76
CA VAL A 93 -7.64 -1.63 -31.12
C VAL A 93 -7.61 -3.16 -31.25
N TRP A 94 -8.32 -3.89 -30.39
CA TRP A 94 -8.44 -5.35 -30.50
C TRP A 94 -9.86 -5.82 -30.19
N SER A 95 -10.56 -6.27 -31.22
CA SER A 95 -11.96 -6.68 -31.14
C SER A 95 -12.19 -8.10 -30.57
N ARG A 96 -11.16 -8.95 -30.52
CA ARG A 96 -11.30 -10.36 -30.12
C ARG A 96 -11.03 -10.55 -28.63
N SER A 97 -12.06 -10.98 -27.89
CA SER A 97 -11.98 -11.30 -26.45
C SER A 97 -10.91 -12.34 -26.09
N THR A 98 -10.64 -13.29 -26.98
CA THR A 98 -9.61 -14.32 -26.79
C THR A 98 -8.19 -13.75 -26.75
N VAL A 99 -7.92 -12.67 -27.48
CA VAL A 99 -6.62 -11.99 -27.46
C VAL A 99 -6.43 -11.30 -26.12
N TRP A 100 -7.45 -10.57 -25.64
CA TRP A 100 -7.40 -9.90 -24.35
C TRP A 100 -7.23 -10.86 -23.17
N ARG A 101 -7.88 -12.02 -23.19
CA ARG A 101 -7.69 -13.04 -22.15
C ARG A 101 -6.26 -13.57 -22.10
N ARG A 102 -5.61 -13.74 -23.27
CA ARG A 102 -4.20 -14.14 -23.33
C ARG A 102 -3.27 -13.05 -22.82
N VAL A 103 -3.54 -11.79 -23.18
CA VAL A 103 -2.78 -10.64 -22.67
C VAL A 103 -2.95 -10.52 -21.16
N GLU A 104 -4.16 -10.68 -20.63
CA GLU A 104 -4.43 -10.67 -19.19
C GLU A 104 -3.62 -11.77 -18.50
N GLY A 105 -3.69 -13.01 -18.98
CA GLY A 105 -2.89 -14.12 -18.44
C GLY A 105 -1.38 -13.84 -18.43
N ALA A 106 -0.85 -13.29 -19.54
CA ALA A 106 0.56 -12.92 -19.61
C ALA A 106 0.93 -11.78 -18.63
N THR A 107 0.08 -10.76 -18.49
CA THR A 107 0.28 -9.67 -17.52
C THR A 107 0.24 -10.18 -16.09
N ARG A 108 -0.67 -11.10 -15.76
CA ARG A 108 -0.72 -11.73 -14.44
C ARG A 108 0.56 -12.51 -14.14
N SER A 109 1.09 -13.24 -15.11
CA SER A 109 2.40 -13.91 -14.96
C SER A 109 3.55 -12.92 -14.75
N LEU A 110 3.53 -11.75 -15.38
CA LEU A 110 4.52 -10.69 -15.16
C LEU A 110 4.43 -10.06 -13.75
N LEU A 111 3.24 -10.01 -13.18
CA LEU A 111 2.97 -9.49 -11.84
C LEU A 111 3.12 -10.55 -10.73
N THR A 112 3.28 -11.82 -11.10
CA THR A 112 3.52 -12.93 -10.16
C THR A 112 5.00 -12.98 -9.82
N LEU A 113 5.42 -12.09 -8.92
CA LEU A 113 6.80 -11.98 -8.46
C LEU A 113 7.03 -12.77 -7.16
N PRO A 114 8.25 -13.25 -6.88
CA PRO A 114 8.59 -13.83 -5.58
C PRO A 114 8.32 -12.83 -4.46
N SER A 115 8.17 -13.26 -3.20
CA SER A 115 8.13 -12.29 -2.09
C SER A 115 9.45 -11.51 -1.98
N PRO A 116 9.44 -10.21 -1.64
CA PRO A 116 10.69 -9.49 -1.42
C PRO A 116 11.43 -10.11 -0.22
N THR A 117 12.74 -10.21 -0.34
CA THR A 117 13.61 -10.86 0.67
C THR A 117 14.50 -9.87 1.43
N SER A 118 14.43 -8.59 1.04
CA SER A 118 15.18 -7.52 1.66
C SER A 118 14.37 -6.25 1.77
N ARG A 119 14.79 -5.39 2.70
CA ARG A 119 14.29 -4.01 2.82
C ARG A 119 14.38 -3.24 1.51
N GLY A 120 15.50 -3.39 0.78
CA GLY A 120 15.74 -2.69 -0.48
C GLY A 120 14.78 -3.14 -1.57
N GLU A 121 14.53 -4.44 -1.70
CA GLU A 121 13.53 -4.98 -2.63
C GLU A 121 12.11 -4.53 -2.27
N THR A 122 11.76 -4.61 -0.98
CA THR A 122 10.46 -4.14 -0.47
C THR A 122 10.20 -2.69 -0.86
N LEU A 123 11.23 -1.84 -0.70
CA LEU A 123 11.16 -0.42 -1.06
C LEU A 123 11.14 -0.20 -2.58
N ALA A 124 11.94 -0.92 -3.36
CA ALA A 124 11.97 -0.82 -4.82
C ALA A 124 10.61 -1.14 -5.45
N ARG A 125 9.92 -2.18 -4.95
CA ARG A 125 8.55 -2.50 -5.39
C ARG A 125 7.56 -1.41 -5.02
N HIS A 126 7.69 -0.85 -3.81
CA HIS A 126 6.85 0.27 -3.39
C HIS A 126 7.08 1.52 -4.24
N VAL A 127 8.32 1.84 -4.60
CA VAL A 127 8.63 2.97 -5.49
C VAL A 127 7.81 2.90 -6.79
N SER A 128 7.70 1.70 -7.37
CA SER A 128 6.97 1.46 -8.63
C SER A 128 5.45 1.36 -8.45
N VAL A 129 4.98 0.50 -7.55
CA VAL A 129 3.53 0.28 -7.34
C VAL A 129 2.89 1.48 -6.64
N GLY A 130 3.61 2.09 -5.70
CA GLY A 130 3.23 3.36 -5.07
C GLY A 130 3.08 4.49 -6.08
N ALA A 131 3.90 4.52 -7.15
CA ALA A 131 3.71 5.45 -8.26
C ALA A 131 2.42 5.20 -9.02
N LEU A 132 2.13 3.93 -9.33
CA LEU A 132 0.91 3.56 -10.04
C LEU A 132 -0.35 4.02 -9.29
N VAL A 133 -0.43 3.78 -7.99
CA VAL A 133 -1.64 4.14 -7.21
C VAL A 133 -1.78 5.64 -6.97
N GLU A 134 -0.71 6.41 -7.15
CA GLU A 134 -0.72 7.87 -7.06
C GLU A 134 -1.02 8.56 -8.40
N LEU A 135 -1.17 7.79 -9.49
CA LEU A 135 -1.51 8.33 -10.79
C LEU A 135 -2.84 9.08 -10.74
N THR A 136 -2.83 10.23 -11.39
CA THR A 136 -4.04 10.98 -11.68
C THR A 136 -4.37 10.89 -13.16
N ARG A 137 -5.66 10.88 -13.46
CA ARG A 137 -6.21 10.90 -14.81
C ARG A 137 -6.86 12.25 -15.04
N ALA A 138 -6.49 12.91 -16.14
CA ALA A 138 -7.11 14.14 -16.59
C ALA A 138 -8.24 13.82 -17.58
N ASP A 139 -9.48 14.07 -17.18
CA ASP A 139 -10.66 13.90 -18.01
C ASP A 139 -11.10 15.27 -18.56
N MET A 140 -11.55 15.29 -19.81
CA MET A 140 -12.15 16.47 -20.44
C MET A 140 -13.66 16.26 -20.54
N VAL A 141 -14.44 17.17 -19.95
CA VAL A 141 -15.90 17.14 -20.01
C VAL A 141 -16.38 18.32 -20.83
N VAL A 142 -17.21 18.05 -21.83
CA VAL A 142 -17.79 19.04 -22.73
C VAL A 142 -19.30 19.03 -22.55
N SER A 143 -19.86 20.15 -22.11
CA SER A 143 -21.31 20.34 -22.01
C SER A 143 -21.89 20.61 -23.39
N THR A 144 -22.82 19.77 -23.83
CA THR A 144 -23.50 19.90 -25.12
C THR A 144 -25.01 20.06 -24.89
N PRO A 145 -25.78 20.54 -25.89
CA PRO A 145 -27.24 20.56 -25.79
C PRO A 145 -27.87 19.19 -25.54
N ALA A 146 -27.16 18.09 -25.88
CA ALA A 146 -27.61 16.71 -25.66
C ALA A 146 -27.16 16.11 -24.31
N GLY A 147 -26.41 16.86 -23.49
CA GLY A 147 -25.85 16.41 -22.22
C GLY A 147 -24.33 16.55 -22.15
N GLU A 148 -23.70 15.91 -21.16
CA GLU A 148 -22.25 15.94 -20.96
C GLU A 148 -21.54 14.84 -21.77
N LEU A 149 -20.58 15.24 -22.59
CA LEU A 149 -19.65 14.34 -23.25
C LEU A 149 -18.34 14.29 -22.45
N ARG A 150 -17.92 13.11 -21.99
CA ARG A 150 -16.66 12.92 -21.26
C ARG A 150 -15.64 12.18 -22.10
N ALA A 151 -14.48 12.80 -22.30
CA ALA A 151 -13.28 12.15 -22.82
C ALA A 151 -12.38 11.75 -21.64
N ILE A 152 -12.29 10.44 -21.43
CA ILE A 152 -11.62 9.84 -20.28
C ILE A 152 -10.12 9.74 -20.58
N GLY A 153 -9.28 10.43 -19.80
CA GLY A 153 -7.82 10.40 -19.97
C GLY A 153 -7.31 10.88 -21.34
N GLN A 154 -8.14 11.57 -22.12
CA GLN A 154 -7.85 11.99 -23.49
C GLN A 154 -8.37 13.40 -23.77
N GLU A 155 -7.64 14.12 -24.61
CA GLU A 155 -8.14 15.38 -25.18
C GLU A 155 -8.97 15.12 -26.42
N LEU A 156 -10.12 15.79 -26.54
CA LEU A 156 -10.89 15.76 -27.77
C LEU A 156 -10.16 16.55 -28.87
N PRO A 157 -10.20 16.07 -30.13
CA PRO A 157 -9.64 16.82 -31.24
C PRO A 157 -10.24 18.22 -31.33
N ARG A 158 -9.41 19.25 -31.56
CA ARG A 158 -9.86 20.66 -31.67
C ARG A 158 -11.03 20.86 -32.65
N ARG A 159 -11.06 20.06 -33.73
CA ARG A 159 -12.17 20.07 -34.71
C ARG A 159 -13.51 19.59 -34.12
N ALA A 160 -13.49 18.62 -33.22
CA ALA A 160 -14.68 18.12 -32.55
C ALA A 160 -15.20 19.18 -31.56
N LEU A 161 -14.31 19.84 -30.81
CA LEU A 161 -14.69 20.91 -29.90
C LEU A 161 -15.41 22.07 -30.61
N ARG A 162 -14.98 22.46 -31.81
CA ARG A 162 -15.65 23.49 -32.63
C ARG A 162 -17.10 23.16 -33.00
N LEU A 163 -17.43 21.87 -33.12
CA LEU A 163 -18.77 21.40 -33.49
C LEU A 163 -19.70 21.26 -32.28
N LEU A 164 -19.14 21.14 -31.06
CA LEU A 164 -19.88 20.77 -29.85
C LEU A 164 -20.37 21.98 -29.03
N GLY A 165 -19.95 23.21 -29.35
CA GLY A 165 -20.45 24.43 -28.70
C GLY A 165 -19.36 25.47 -28.40
N PRO A 166 -19.70 26.59 -27.72
CA PRO A 166 -18.73 27.60 -27.30
C PRO A 166 -17.69 27.04 -26.33
N SER A 167 -16.49 27.63 -26.32
CA SER A 167 -15.33 27.13 -25.55
C SER A 167 -15.56 27.06 -24.03
N ASP A 168 -16.51 27.83 -23.50
CA ASP A 168 -16.85 27.90 -22.07
C ASP A 168 -17.58 26.64 -21.57
N ALA A 169 -17.95 25.73 -22.49
CA ALA A 169 -18.57 24.46 -22.17
C ALA A 169 -17.57 23.35 -21.79
N VAL A 170 -16.25 23.61 -21.83
CA VAL A 170 -15.20 22.63 -21.55
C VAL A 170 -14.68 22.78 -20.13
N ARG A 171 -14.73 21.70 -19.35
CA ARG A 171 -14.08 21.60 -18.03
C ARG A 171 -13.09 20.44 -18.00
N HIS A 172 -12.03 20.62 -17.22
CA HIS A 172 -11.04 19.59 -16.96
C HIS A 172 -11.21 19.07 -15.54
N GLU A 173 -11.25 17.75 -15.38
CA GLU A 173 -11.35 17.10 -14.08
C GLU A 173 -10.13 16.21 -13.89
N THR A 174 -9.50 16.31 -12.71
CA THR A 174 -8.38 15.45 -12.33
C THR A 174 -8.85 14.49 -11.25
N VAL A 175 -8.81 13.19 -11.54
CA VAL A 175 -9.22 12.13 -10.61
C VAL A 175 -8.05 11.21 -10.28
N ARG A 176 -8.03 10.62 -9.09
CA ARG A 176 -7.05 9.58 -8.75
C ARG A 176 -7.43 8.29 -9.44
N TRP A 177 -6.56 7.79 -10.31
CA TRP A 177 -6.87 6.67 -11.20
C TRP A 177 -7.25 5.41 -10.42
N ALA A 178 -6.43 5.00 -9.44
CA ALA A 178 -6.64 3.77 -8.68
C ALA A 178 -7.88 3.77 -7.75
N GLU A 179 -8.48 4.95 -7.51
CA GLU A 179 -9.70 5.09 -6.72
C GLU A 179 -10.96 5.08 -7.61
N GLN A 180 -10.81 5.02 -8.94
CA GLN A 180 -11.94 4.98 -9.87
C GLN A 180 -12.49 3.55 -10.03
N PRO A 181 -13.78 3.42 -10.41
CA PRO A 181 -14.31 2.14 -10.84
C PRO A 181 -13.63 1.70 -12.15
N HIS A 182 -13.06 0.50 -12.14
CA HIS A 182 -12.40 -0.09 -13.30
C HIS A 182 -13.18 -1.29 -13.87
N ALA A 183 -12.84 -1.68 -15.11
CA ALA A 183 -13.27 -2.95 -15.65
C ALA A 183 -12.74 -4.13 -14.79
N PRO A 184 -13.46 -5.27 -14.73
CA PRO A 184 -13.04 -6.41 -13.90
C PRO A 184 -11.63 -6.92 -14.19
N GLU A 185 -11.18 -6.90 -15.45
CA GLU A 185 -9.82 -7.29 -15.81
C GLU A 185 -8.79 -6.33 -15.22
N THR A 186 -8.99 -5.02 -15.39
CA THR A 186 -8.11 -3.98 -14.83
C THR A 186 -8.05 -4.09 -13.31
N GLN A 187 -9.19 -4.30 -12.64
CA GLN A 187 -9.24 -4.46 -11.19
C GLN A 187 -8.39 -5.65 -10.73
N ARG A 188 -8.50 -6.82 -11.39
CA ARG A 188 -7.67 -7.99 -11.05
C ARG A 188 -6.18 -7.73 -11.24
N LEU A 189 -5.81 -7.02 -12.31
CA LEU A 189 -4.42 -6.65 -12.57
C LEU A 189 -3.88 -5.63 -11.56
N LEU A 190 -4.69 -4.67 -11.15
CA LEU A 190 -4.36 -3.74 -10.06
C LEU A 190 -4.14 -4.49 -8.74
N GLU A 191 -5.01 -5.45 -8.42
CA GLU A 191 -4.83 -6.30 -7.24
C GLU A 191 -3.54 -7.12 -7.32
N ASP A 192 -3.22 -7.72 -8.48
CA ASP A 192 -1.98 -8.47 -8.68
C ASP A 192 -0.73 -7.55 -8.56
N ALA A 193 -0.81 -6.31 -9.04
CA ALA A 193 0.24 -5.31 -8.85
C ALA A 193 0.42 -4.91 -7.37
N LEU A 194 -0.69 -4.78 -6.63
CA LEU A 194 -0.64 -4.51 -5.19
C LEU A 194 -0.05 -5.69 -4.41
N ARG A 195 -0.39 -6.93 -4.77
CA ARG A 195 0.22 -8.15 -4.19
C ARG A 195 1.73 -8.20 -4.42
N ALA A 196 2.22 -7.67 -5.53
CA ALA A 196 3.65 -7.56 -5.78
C ALA A 196 4.35 -6.60 -4.80
N SER A 197 3.65 -5.63 -4.21
CA SER A 197 4.21 -4.66 -3.25
C SER A 197 3.46 -4.67 -1.89
N PRO A 198 3.82 -5.59 -0.98
CA PRO A 198 3.29 -5.63 0.38
C PRO A 198 3.39 -4.29 1.13
N LEU A 199 4.51 -3.57 0.98
CA LEU A 199 4.69 -2.27 1.60
C LEU A 199 3.68 -1.23 1.08
N THR A 200 3.29 -1.27 -0.20
CA THR A 200 2.24 -0.38 -0.71
C THR A 200 0.89 -0.71 -0.08
N CYS A 201 0.57 -2.01 0.10
CA CYS A 201 -0.65 -2.43 0.80
C CYS A 201 -0.67 -1.93 2.25
N VAL A 202 0.46 -2.02 2.96
CA VAL A 202 0.59 -1.49 4.33
C VAL A 202 0.43 0.03 4.37
N LEU A 203 1.01 0.78 3.42
CA LEU A 203 0.91 2.25 3.37
C LEU A 203 -0.46 2.76 2.88
N ARG A 204 -1.21 1.92 2.16
CA ARG A 204 -2.53 2.21 1.57
C ARG A 204 -3.51 1.05 1.83
N PRO A 205 -3.84 0.75 3.10
CA PRO A 205 -4.60 -0.46 3.43
C PRO A 205 -6.04 -0.46 2.90
N LEU A 206 -6.60 0.72 2.62
CA LEU A 206 -7.93 0.86 1.99
C LEU A 206 -7.93 0.50 0.50
N LEU A 207 -6.77 0.46 -0.16
CA LEU A 207 -6.61 0.00 -1.54
C LEU A 207 -6.15 -1.46 -1.61
N ALA A 208 -5.77 -2.06 -0.48
CA ALA A 208 -5.16 -3.37 -0.48
C ALA A 208 -6.13 -4.47 -0.99
N PRO A 209 -5.61 -5.46 -1.72
CA PRO A 209 -6.45 -6.44 -2.39
C PRO A 209 -7.09 -7.41 -1.39
N PRO A 210 -8.23 -8.05 -1.73
CA PRO A 210 -8.84 -9.05 -0.86
C PRO A 210 -7.86 -10.18 -0.50
N GLY A 211 -7.87 -10.58 0.77
CA GLY A 211 -7.01 -11.64 1.29
C GLY A 211 -5.54 -11.25 1.52
N TRP A 212 -5.20 -9.95 1.45
CA TRP A 212 -3.88 -9.46 1.83
C TRP A 212 -3.61 -9.62 3.34
N SER A 213 -2.33 -9.61 3.70
CA SER A 213 -1.89 -9.66 5.10
C SER A 213 -0.79 -8.63 5.35
N PRO A 214 -0.84 -7.85 6.46
CA PRO A 214 0.29 -7.00 6.84
C PRO A 214 1.56 -7.80 7.13
N LEU A 215 1.45 -9.10 7.45
CA LEU A 215 2.60 -9.99 7.68
C LEU A 215 3.42 -10.25 6.41
N SER A 216 2.85 -10.03 5.23
CA SER A 216 3.61 -10.10 3.96
C SER A 216 4.64 -8.98 3.81
N ALA A 217 4.62 -7.96 4.67
CA ALA A 217 5.58 -6.88 4.73
C ALA A 217 6.51 -7.00 5.97
N ALA A 218 6.84 -8.22 6.38
CA ALA A 218 7.65 -8.53 7.56
C ALA A 218 8.94 -7.68 7.66
N ASP A 219 9.67 -7.55 6.56
CA ASP A 219 10.89 -6.75 6.48
C ASP A 219 10.66 -5.27 6.82
N ALA A 220 9.49 -4.73 6.45
CA ALA A 220 9.15 -3.34 6.75
C ALA A 220 8.88 -3.13 8.25
N PHE A 221 8.29 -4.13 8.93
CA PHE A 221 8.03 -4.07 10.37
C PHE A 221 9.26 -4.37 11.23
N SER A 222 10.29 -4.96 10.63
CA SER A 222 11.59 -5.19 11.26
C SER A 222 12.54 -3.98 11.16
N ASP A 223 12.24 -3.01 10.29
CA ASP A 223 13.03 -1.80 10.10
C ASP A 223 12.40 -0.56 10.76
N ARG A 224 13.15 0.06 11.68
CA ARG A 224 12.67 1.22 12.45
C ARG A 224 12.28 2.41 11.59
N ALA A 225 12.99 2.68 10.49
CA ALA A 225 12.70 3.83 9.64
C ALA A 225 11.40 3.61 8.86
N LEU A 226 11.18 2.39 8.33
CA LEU A 226 9.95 2.02 7.65
C LEU A 226 8.75 1.98 8.60
N VAL A 227 8.86 1.40 9.80
CA VAL A 227 7.78 1.43 10.80
C VAL A 227 7.36 2.87 11.12
N ARG A 228 8.32 3.77 11.32
CA ARG A 228 8.03 5.20 11.53
C ARG A 228 7.29 5.80 10.34
N ALA A 229 7.76 5.53 9.13
CA ALA A 229 7.12 6.03 7.91
C ALA A 229 5.69 5.50 7.75
N ILE A 230 5.45 4.23 8.08
CA ILE A 230 4.12 3.59 8.11
C ILE A 230 3.22 4.31 9.11
N CYS A 231 3.64 4.44 10.37
CA CYS A 231 2.86 5.11 11.42
C CYS A 231 2.52 6.57 11.04
N HIS A 232 3.48 7.33 10.52
CA HIS A 232 3.24 8.69 10.06
C HIS A 232 2.29 8.74 8.86
N THR A 233 2.40 7.80 7.92
CA THR A 233 1.49 7.72 6.77
C THR A 233 0.06 7.45 7.23
N TRP A 234 -0.14 6.50 8.15
CA TRP A 234 -1.44 6.21 8.73
C TRP A 234 -2.00 7.40 9.52
N ALA A 235 -1.16 8.05 10.33
CA ALA A 235 -1.57 9.20 11.11
C ALA A 235 -1.98 10.40 10.24
N ARG A 236 -1.46 10.55 9.02
CA ARG A 236 -1.87 11.61 8.09
C ARG A 236 -3.25 11.40 7.47
N HIS A 237 -3.81 10.18 7.54
CA HIS A 237 -5.16 9.93 7.04
C HIS A 237 -6.20 10.53 7.98
N ARG A 238 -7.19 11.21 7.38
CA ARG A 238 -8.35 11.74 8.11
C ARG A 238 -9.17 10.61 8.73
N ASP A 239 -9.34 9.51 8.00
CA ASP A 239 -10.05 8.31 8.43
C ASP A 239 -9.08 7.24 8.96
N TRP A 240 -8.29 7.63 9.97
CA TRP A 240 -7.29 6.75 10.57
C TRP A 240 -7.90 5.50 11.23
N VAL A 241 -9.17 5.56 11.64
CA VAL A 241 -9.90 4.43 12.20
C VAL A 241 -10.19 3.38 11.13
N ALA A 242 -10.63 3.79 9.93
CA ALA A 242 -10.80 2.86 8.81
C ALA A 242 -9.45 2.28 8.36
N VAL A 243 -8.38 3.08 8.35
CA VAL A 243 -7.01 2.61 8.04
C VAL A 243 -6.56 1.55 9.04
N GLY A 244 -6.63 1.84 10.35
CA GLY A 244 -6.26 0.88 11.39
C GLY A 244 -7.16 -0.36 11.40
N GLY A 245 -8.46 -0.17 11.17
CA GLY A 245 -9.44 -1.25 11.05
C GLY A 245 -9.18 -2.17 9.86
N ALA A 246 -8.77 -1.63 8.71
CA ALA A 246 -8.39 -2.41 7.54
C ALA A 246 -7.14 -3.26 7.80
N VAL A 247 -6.13 -2.71 8.48
CA VAL A 247 -4.91 -3.46 8.85
C VAL A 247 -5.24 -4.54 9.88
N ALA A 248 -6.01 -4.23 10.93
CA ALA A 248 -6.40 -5.19 11.96
C ALA A 248 -7.32 -6.30 11.38
N GLY A 249 -8.26 -5.92 10.52
CA GLY A 249 -9.16 -6.85 9.83
C GLY A 249 -8.43 -7.78 8.84
N ALA A 250 -7.30 -7.36 8.29
CA ALA A 250 -6.42 -8.21 7.49
C ALA A 250 -5.48 -9.07 8.36
N LEU A 251 -5.02 -8.55 9.50
CA LEU A 251 -4.13 -9.25 10.42
C LEU A 251 -4.79 -10.48 11.05
N LEU A 252 -5.97 -10.33 11.66
CA LEU A 252 -6.56 -11.40 12.47
C LEU A 252 -6.84 -12.70 11.70
N PRO A 253 -7.39 -12.67 10.48
CA PRO A 253 -7.58 -13.89 9.67
C PRO A 253 -6.27 -14.50 9.17
N SER A 254 -5.17 -13.72 9.15
CA SER A 254 -3.86 -14.20 8.72
C SER A 254 -3.13 -15.01 9.78
N LEU A 255 -3.58 -14.94 11.03
CA LEU A 255 -2.97 -15.68 12.13
C LEU A 255 -3.34 -17.16 12.01
N PRO A 256 -2.39 -18.10 12.18
CA PRO A 256 -2.69 -19.52 12.19
C PRO A 256 -3.70 -19.82 13.30
N ASP A 257 -4.73 -20.62 12.98
CA ASP A 257 -5.69 -21.12 13.97
C ASP A 257 -4.95 -22.00 15.00
N PRO A 258 -4.96 -21.67 16.31
CA PRO A 258 -4.22 -22.44 17.30
C PRO A 258 -4.72 -23.88 17.43
N SER A 259 -5.92 -24.18 16.94
CA SER A 259 -6.53 -25.51 16.95
C SER A 259 -6.26 -26.33 15.69
N ARG A 260 -5.63 -25.75 14.67
CA ARG A 260 -5.37 -26.40 13.38
C ARG A 260 -3.91 -26.83 13.30
N PRO A 261 -3.60 -28.12 13.06
CA PRO A 261 -2.23 -28.59 12.95
C PRO A 261 -1.51 -27.88 11.78
N GLU A 262 -0.28 -27.44 12.02
CA GLU A 262 0.60 -26.86 11.01
C GLU A 262 0.72 -27.84 9.84
N ARG A 263 0.28 -27.42 8.64
CA ARG A 263 0.62 -28.16 7.43
C ARG A 263 2.06 -27.81 7.08
N ALA A 264 2.91 -28.83 6.98
CA ALA A 264 4.27 -28.71 6.47
C ALA A 264 4.27 -27.89 5.18
N GLY A 265 5.01 -26.78 5.19
CA GLY A 265 5.21 -25.94 4.02
C GLY A 265 5.97 -26.68 2.91
N PRO A 266 5.88 -26.23 1.65
CA PRO A 266 6.70 -26.76 0.57
C PRO A 266 8.21 -26.57 0.88
N PRO A 267 9.09 -27.41 0.29
CA PRO A 267 10.52 -27.41 0.58
C PRO A 267 11.16 -26.04 0.33
N GLN A 268 12.09 -25.66 1.23
CA GLN A 268 12.91 -24.45 1.15
C GLN A 268 13.69 -24.42 -0.16
N GLY A 269 13.32 -23.52 -1.07
CA GLY A 269 13.99 -23.35 -2.36
C GLY A 269 13.23 -22.43 -3.33
N GLU A 270 11.90 -22.38 -3.20
CA GLU A 270 11.06 -21.44 -3.93
C GLU A 270 10.40 -20.51 -2.90
N GLY A 271 10.74 -19.22 -2.94
CA GLY A 271 10.12 -18.23 -2.05
C GLY A 271 8.59 -18.25 -2.21
N PRO A 272 7.82 -18.03 -1.13
CA PRO A 272 6.37 -18.08 -1.22
C PRO A 272 5.88 -17.07 -2.26
N LEU A 273 5.15 -17.57 -3.26
CA LEU A 273 4.38 -16.72 -4.17
C LEU A 273 3.33 -15.96 -3.34
N ALA A 274 3.11 -14.69 -3.65
CA ALA A 274 2.10 -13.86 -3.01
C ALA A 274 0.67 -14.30 -3.41
N LEU A 275 0.26 -15.49 -2.95
CA LEU A 275 -1.04 -16.10 -3.23
C LEU A 275 -2.07 -15.70 -2.15
N PRO A 276 -3.35 -15.53 -2.52
CA PRO A 276 -4.41 -15.23 -1.55
C PRO A 276 -4.53 -16.32 -0.48
N GLY A 277 -4.61 -15.91 0.80
CA GLY A 277 -4.91 -16.82 1.91
C GLY A 277 -3.75 -17.72 2.38
N ALA A 278 -2.51 -17.44 1.97
CA ALA A 278 -1.35 -18.12 2.54
C ALA A 278 -1.21 -17.76 4.03
N VAL A 279 -1.25 -18.76 4.90
CA VAL A 279 -0.88 -18.60 6.31
C VAL A 279 0.64 -18.42 6.33
N LEU A 280 1.08 -17.20 6.64
CA LEU A 280 2.51 -16.91 6.73
C LEU A 280 3.03 -17.39 8.09
N PRO A 281 4.21 -18.03 8.14
CA PRO A 281 4.86 -18.32 9.41
C PRO A 281 4.97 -16.99 10.19
N THR A 282 4.36 -16.97 11.37
CA THR A 282 4.20 -15.74 12.15
C THR A 282 5.41 -15.61 13.07
N ASP A 283 6.40 -14.85 12.65
CA ASP A 283 7.47 -14.40 13.55
C ASP A 283 6.85 -13.50 14.64
N PRO A 284 7.00 -13.85 15.93
CA PRO A 284 6.53 -13.03 17.05
C PRO A 284 6.98 -11.57 16.97
N GLN A 285 8.20 -11.30 16.50
CA GLN A 285 8.75 -9.94 16.38
C GLN A 285 8.02 -9.13 15.30
N VAL A 286 7.72 -9.75 14.16
CA VAL A 286 6.96 -9.11 13.09
C VAL A 286 5.54 -8.81 13.56
N LEU A 287 4.89 -9.76 14.23
CA LEU A 287 3.56 -9.55 14.79
C LEU A 287 3.55 -8.42 15.84
N ALA A 288 4.54 -8.41 16.72
CA ALA A 288 4.78 -7.33 17.68
C ALA A 288 4.97 -5.98 16.97
N GLY A 289 5.73 -5.94 15.87
CA GLY A 289 5.94 -4.74 15.06
C GLY A 289 4.64 -4.20 14.44
N VAL A 290 3.79 -5.07 13.89
CA VAL A 290 2.48 -4.68 13.34
C VAL A 290 1.57 -4.13 14.43
N VAL A 291 1.41 -4.86 15.54
CA VAL A 291 0.55 -4.45 16.66
C VAL A 291 1.09 -3.17 17.31
N GLY A 292 2.40 -3.08 17.51
CA GLY A 292 3.07 -1.90 18.02
C GLY A 292 2.86 -0.66 17.13
N ALA A 293 2.92 -0.82 15.80
CA ALA A 293 2.64 0.26 14.85
C ALA A 293 1.18 0.75 14.96
N LEU A 294 0.22 -0.17 15.10
CA LEU A 294 -1.20 0.18 15.28
C LEU A 294 -1.45 0.89 16.61
N VAL A 295 -0.85 0.42 17.72
CA VAL A 295 -0.93 1.10 19.01
C VAL A 295 -0.25 2.48 18.95
N HIS A 296 0.86 2.60 18.23
CA HIS A 296 1.54 3.88 18.05
C HIS A 296 0.70 4.87 17.22
N LEU A 297 -0.09 4.40 16.26
CA LEU A 297 -1.06 5.23 15.54
C LEU A 297 -2.09 5.86 16.50
N HIS A 298 -2.63 5.10 17.45
CA HIS A 298 -3.49 5.65 18.50
C HIS A 298 -2.79 6.75 19.29
N PHE A 299 -1.55 6.49 19.70
CA PHE A 299 -0.75 7.46 20.45
C PHE A 299 -0.53 8.77 19.67
N LEU A 300 -0.13 8.69 18.40
CA LEU A 300 0.03 9.86 17.53
C LEU A 300 -1.28 10.66 17.41
N LYS A 301 -2.42 9.98 17.38
CA LYS A 301 -3.74 10.63 17.31
C LYS A 301 -4.17 11.27 18.63
N VAL A 302 -3.80 10.70 19.77
CA VAL A 302 -3.98 11.34 21.08
C VAL A 302 -3.14 12.62 21.18
N VAL A 303 -1.90 12.60 20.66
CA VAL A 303 -1.04 13.79 20.59
C VAL A 303 -1.67 14.87 19.68
N GLU A 304 -2.18 14.48 18.52
CA GLU A 304 -2.77 15.41 17.54
C GLU A 304 -4.12 15.99 18.00
N LEU A 305 -4.97 15.19 18.64
CA LEU A 305 -6.37 15.53 18.91
C LEU A 305 -6.69 15.78 20.39
N ASP A 306 -5.67 15.84 21.26
CA ASP A 306 -5.79 16.19 22.68
C ASP A 306 -6.83 15.33 23.44
N ALA A 307 -6.76 14.01 23.27
CA ALA A 307 -7.69 13.02 23.81
C ALA A 307 -9.19 13.18 23.44
N ARG A 308 -9.57 14.17 22.61
CA ARG A 308 -10.94 14.37 22.10
C ARG A 308 -11.28 13.44 20.95
N LEU A 309 -10.86 12.18 21.05
CA LEU A 309 -11.18 11.17 20.07
C LEU A 309 -12.66 10.80 20.24
N GLY A 310 -13.52 11.52 19.53
CA GLY A 310 -14.92 11.14 19.31
C GLY A 310 -14.99 9.89 18.44
N VAL A 311 -14.46 8.78 18.94
CA VAL A 311 -14.58 7.48 18.29
C VAL A 311 -16.01 7.03 18.54
N ALA A 312 -16.86 7.10 17.52
CA ALA A 312 -18.18 6.51 17.60
C ALA A 312 -18.01 5.00 17.79
N ALA A 313 -18.20 4.52 19.02
CA ALA A 313 -17.97 3.13 19.45
C ALA A 313 -18.90 2.08 18.84
N VAL A 314 -19.62 2.42 17.76
CA VAL A 314 -20.69 1.60 17.20
C VAL A 314 -20.38 1.20 15.75
N SER A 315 -19.10 1.06 15.41
CA SER A 315 -18.75 0.41 14.14
C SER A 315 -19.14 -1.06 14.21
N ARG A 316 -19.88 -1.54 13.20
CA ARG A 316 -20.18 -2.97 13.02
C ARG A 316 -19.04 -3.73 12.35
N ASP A 317 -17.98 -3.03 11.94
CA ASP A 317 -16.81 -3.63 11.31
C ASP A 317 -15.91 -4.29 12.39
N PRO A 318 -15.74 -5.62 12.36
CA PRO A 318 -14.92 -6.33 13.34
C PRO A 318 -13.44 -5.92 13.30
N GLY A 319 -12.92 -5.48 12.14
CA GLY A 319 -11.56 -4.96 12.02
C GLY A 319 -11.40 -3.64 12.76
N VAL A 320 -12.38 -2.73 12.65
CA VAL A 320 -12.41 -1.47 13.41
C VAL A 320 -12.52 -1.74 14.91
N THR A 321 -13.42 -2.64 15.34
CA THR A 321 -13.52 -3.02 16.76
C THR A 321 -12.21 -3.60 17.27
N ALA A 322 -11.57 -4.48 16.50
CA ALA A 322 -10.29 -5.06 16.86
C ALA A 322 -9.21 -3.99 17.01
N PHE A 323 -9.08 -3.10 16.03
CA PHE A 323 -8.14 -1.99 16.05
C PHE A 323 -8.30 -1.11 17.30
N LEU A 324 -9.53 -0.66 17.58
CA LEU A 324 -9.83 0.20 18.73
C LEU A 324 -9.53 -0.45 20.08
N ALA A 325 -9.61 -1.78 20.16
CA ALA A 325 -9.30 -2.53 21.38
C ALA A 325 -7.80 -2.78 21.58
N LEU A 326 -6.94 -2.64 20.55
CA LEU A 326 -5.50 -2.96 20.65
C LEU A 326 -4.75 -2.23 21.77
N PRO A 327 -4.97 -0.92 22.04
CA PRO A 327 -4.27 -0.24 23.13
C PRO A 327 -4.53 -0.87 24.52
N LEU A 328 -5.68 -1.51 24.72
CA LEU A 328 -6.04 -2.16 25.98
C LEU A 328 -5.22 -3.44 26.25
N LEU A 329 -4.51 -3.96 25.24
CA LEU A 329 -3.62 -5.12 25.39
C LEU A 329 -2.23 -4.72 25.93
N LEU A 330 -1.89 -3.42 25.92
CA LEU A 330 -0.57 -2.93 26.32
C LEU A 330 -0.06 -3.46 27.67
N PRO A 331 -0.87 -3.55 28.75
CA PRO A 331 -0.39 -4.08 30.02
C PRO A 331 0.19 -5.51 29.94
N ARG A 332 -0.15 -6.27 28.90
CA ARG A 332 0.37 -7.63 28.65
C ARG A 332 1.45 -7.69 27.59
N LEU A 333 1.65 -6.62 26.82
CA LEU A 333 2.54 -6.60 25.65
C LEU A 333 3.69 -5.60 25.78
N GLN A 334 3.63 -4.68 26.75
CA GLN A 334 4.61 -3.59 26.89
C GLN A 334 6.04 -4.07 27.11
N ASP A 335 6.25 -5.23 27.75
CA ASP A 335 7.58 -5.79 27.98
C ASP A 335 8.23 -6.28 26.67
N THR A 336 7.41 -6.66 25.68
CA THR A 336 7.86 -7.13 24.37
C THR A 336 7.92 -6.00 23.33
N MET A 337 6.88 -5.16 23.26
CA MET A 337 6.74 -4.12 22.23
C MET A 337 7.30 -2.76 22.66
N GLY A 338 7.59 -2.58 23.95
CA GLY A 338 7.77 -1.29 24.57
C GLY A 338 6.44 -0.58 24.87
N ALA A 339 6.51 0.45 25.71
CA ALA A 339 5.40 1.39 25.93
C ALA A 339 5.55 2.61 25.00
N PRO A 340 4.44 3.22 24.50
CA PRO A 340 4.51 4.44 23.69
C PRO A 340 5.25 5.61 24.35
N LEU A 341 5.25 5.63 25.70
CA LEU A 341 5.93 6.63 26.53
C LEU A 341 7.24 6.12 27.14
N GLY A 342 7.66 4.89 26.82
CA GLY A 342 8.87 4.27 27.37
C GLY A 342 10.13 5.08 27.04
N GLY A 343 11.00 5.25 28.04
CA GLY A 343 12.25 6.02 27.91
C GLY A 343 12.09 7.55 28.03
N LEU A 344 10.86 8.08 28.11
CA LEU A 344 10.63 9.52 28.36
C LEU A 344 10.89 9.89 29.82
N GLU A 345 10.68 8.96 30.76
CA GLU A 345 10.95 9.17 32.18
C GLU A 345 12.45 9.37 32.48
N GLU A 346 13.33 8.69 31.74
CA GLU A 346 14.80 8.85 31.84
C GLU A 346 15.26 10.21 31.28
N LEU A 347 14.60 10.70 30.22
CA LEU A 347 14.84 12.00 29.62
C LEU A 347 14.36 13.16 30.51
N ASP A 348 13.28 12.95 31.27
CA ASP A 348 12.74 13.93 32.23
C ASP A 348 13.65 14.10 33.46
N GLN A 349 14.33 13.04 33.90
CA GLN A 349 15.27 13.11 35.05
C GLN A 349 16.47 14.04 34.78
N HIS A 350 16.80 14.29 33.51
CA HIS A 350 17.95 15.11 33.11
C HIS A 350 17.56 16.56 32.74
N ARG A 351 16.27 16.93 32.76
CA ARG A 351 15.79 18.27 32.40
C ARG A 351 15.21 19.01 33.61
N THR A 352 15.97 19.94 34.19
CA THR A 352 15.47 20.84 35.24
C THR A 352 14.85 22.11 34.65
N GLY A 353 13.57 22.34 34.93
CA GLY A 353 12.90 23.63 34.75
C GLY A 353 12.12 23.79 33.44
N HIS A 354 10.82 24.01 33.58
CA HIS A 354 9.85 24.56 32.61
C HIS A 354 9.25 23.68 31.50
N GLU A 355 9.69 22.44 31.25
CA GLU A 355 9.04 21.60 30.22
C GLU A 355 8.87 20.13 30.65
N ARG A 356 8.06 19.86 31.69
CA ARG A 356 7.50 18.51 31.91
C ARG A 356 6.39 18.26 30.89
N LEU A 357 6.71 18.21 29.59
CA LEU A 357 5.77 17.97 28.50
C LEU A 357 5.16 16.56 28.57
N HIS A 358 5.80 15.64 29.29
CA HIS A 358 5.43 14.24 29.32
C HIS A 358 4.29 13.92 30.31
N ALA A 359 4.20 14.60 31.45
CA ALA A 359 3.13 14.35 32.42
C ALA A 359 1.71 14.68 31.88
N PRO A 360 1.48 15.81 31.18
CA PRO A 360 0.21 16.07 30.51
C PRO A 360 -0.11 15.04 29.42
N LEU A 361 0.91 14.60 28.66
CA LEU A 361 0.72 13.60 27.61
C LEU A 361 0.41 12.20 28.18
N ALA A 362 1.09 11.80 29.25
CA ALA A 362 0.80 10.56 29.96
C ALA A 362 -0.62 10.55 30.51
N ARG A 363 -1.07 11.66 31.09
CA ARG A 363 -2.46 11.81 31.54
C ARG A 363 -3.46 11.64 30.40
N ARG A 364 -3.24 12.32 29.27
CA ARG A 364 -4.10 12.20 28.07
C ARG A 364 -4.15 10.77 27.53
N TRP A 365 -3.02 10.07 27.55
CA TRP A 365 -2.96 8.67 27.15
C TRP A 365 -3.76 7.78 28.09
N ILE A 366 -3.66 7.97 29.40
CA ILE A 366 -4.45 7.22 30.40
C ILE A 366 -5.95 7.51 30.24
N GLU A 367 -6.34 8.79 30.17
CA GLU A 367 -7.75 9.19 29.93
C GLU A 367 -8.31 8.56 28.65
N TYR A 368 -7.49 8.45 27.61
CA TYR A 368 -7.87 7.79 26.37
C TYR A 368 -8.09 6.27 26.55
N LEU A 369 -7.21 5.58 27.29
CA LEU A 369 -7.37 4.16 27.56
C LEU A 369 -8.60 3.88 28.42
N ASP A 370 -8.85 4.70 29.44
CA ASP A 370 -10.04 4.60 30.29
C ASP A 370 -11.32 4.75 29.44
N HIS A 371 -11.33 5.74 28.55
CA HIS A 371 -12.45 5.93 27.63
C HIS A 371 -12.65 4.74 26.67
N LEU A 372 -11.56 4.18 26.12
CA LEU A 372 -11.66 2.97 25.30
C LEU A 372 -12.21 1.78 26.08
N GLN A 373 -11.82 1.62 27.34
CA GLN A 373 -12.28 0.53 28.20
C GLN A 373 -13.80 0.60 28.44
N GLU A 374 -14.36 1.81 28.58
CA GLU A 374 -15.81 2.01 28.71
C GLU A 374 -16.57 1.68 27.42
N LEU A 375 -15.95 1.96 26.26
CA LEU A 375 -16.57 1.82 24.95
C LEU A 375 -16.48 0.40 24.36
N MET A 376 -15.39 -0.31 24.63
CA MET A 376 -15.09 -1.57 23.94
C MET A 376 -15.80 -2.77 24.58
N PRO A 377 -16.46 -3.64 23.79
CA PRO A 377 -17.03 -4.87 24.32
C PRO A 377 -15.95 -5.76 24.93
N GLN A 378 -16.11 -6.18 26.19
CA GLN A 378 -15.14 -7.04 26.88
C GLN A 378 -14.79 -8.30 26.07
N GLY A 379 -15.79 -8.93 25.45
CA GLY A 379 -15.57 -10.12 24.62
C GLY A 379 -14.72 -9.88 23.36
N ALA A 380 -14.60 -8.64 22.86
CA ALA A 380 -13.67 -8.31 21.79
C ALA A 380 -12.23 -8.23 22.32
N VAL A 381 -12.03 -7.60 23.48
CA VAL A 381 -10.74 -7.51 24.17
C VAL A 381 -10.23 -8.90 24.54
N ASP A 382 -11.08 -9.75 25.13
CA ASP A 382 -10.72 -11.11 25.54
C ASP A 382 -10.30 -11.98 24.34
N LYS A 383 -10.99 -11.84 23.20
CA LYS A 383 -10.62 -12.54 21.96
C LYS A 383 -9.24 -12.12 21.47
N LEU A 384 -8.96 -10.82 21.46
CA LEU A 384 -7.65 -10.29 21.06
C LEU A 384 -6.54 -10.73 22.02
N LEU A 385 -6.80 -10.73 23.33
CA LEU A 385 -5.87 -11.24 24.33
C LEU A 385 -5.53 -12.71 24.06
N ALA A 386 -6.54 -13.55 23.83
CA ALA A 386 -6.35 -14.97 23.54
C ALA A 386 -5.65 -15.22 22.18
N SER A 387 -5.86 -14.36 21.18
CA SER A 387 -5.25 -14.53 19.86
C SER A 387 -3.84 -13.94 19.75
N LEU A 388 -3.60 -12.73 20.26
CA LEU A 388 -2.35 -12.00 20.00
C LEU A 388 -1.30 -12.24 21.09
N VAL A 389 -1.68 -12.21 22.37
CA VAL A 389 -0.70 -12.25 23.47
C VAL A 389 0.16 -13.52 23.45
N PRO A 390 -0.40 -14.75 23.33
CA PRO A 390 0.42 -15.96 23.31
C PRO A 390 1.39 -16.02 22.11
N ARG A 391 1.04 -15.37 21.00
CA ARG A 391 1.84 -15.36 19.76
C ARG A 391 2.96 -14.32 19.80
N ILE A 392 2.75 -13.22 20.51
CA ILE A 392 3.74 -12.15 20.65
C ILE A 392 4.71 -12.46 21.80
N VAL A 393 4.18 -12.92 22.94
CA VAL A 393 4.95 -13.08 24.17
C VAL A 393 5.72 -14.40 24.22
N GLN A 394 5.48 -15.32 23.25
CA GLN A 394 6.01 -16.70 23.19
C GLN A 394 7.13 -16.94 24.20
N THR A 395 6.74 -17.53 25.33
CA THR A 395 7.66 -17.86 26.40
C THR A 395 8.62 -18.91 25.84
N PRO A 396 9.95 -18.67 25.81
CA PRO A 396 10.90 -19.68 25.37
C PRO A 396 10.80 -20.96 26.20
#